data_AF-F4WU10-F1
#
_entry.id   AF-F4WU10-F1
#
_cell.length_a   1.000
_cell.length_b   1.000
_cell.length_c   1.000
_cell.angle_alpha   90.00
_cell.angle_beta   90.00
_cell.angle_gamma   90.00
#
_symmetry.space_group_name_H-M   'P 1'
#
loop_
_entity.id
_entity.type
_entity.pdbx_description
1 polymer ?
#
loop_
_entity_poly.entity_id
_entity_poly.type
_entity_poly.pdbx_seq_one_letter_code
_entity_poly.pdbx_strand_id
1 'polypeptide(L)'
;MGATRYVLGSAILGLFWSSLLKGVLTNSTSRCDYPPCSCDHYGRLTCDCKEEGEELILTTDGERRLSPHTSRISVSNCSSVMLANSSLISMTGLRSVDLQNVANLTLVRQSFELSPYSTRTRIYVRNSSIDVMPSFVFRGDVEAITFENVRIGQLSAFSFANLIHTENLRLENCRVETTEAQAFKKFEVGYLHVIGGTFGDQLPSRTMNDIEVSHKFMLDGVKMGVVRSNAFIVKSPRTVAIQNCIVDNLESEAFDVTAQGAVIIKNNTFGSISVGAFLGIRADRETRSPPSSASLTHDLIFKNNSVSNFEEGSLMFDRTSFRPELDNLIISLPCDCQMLPVWKNYVLNYTNVYSRFYARENLFVPPQSQPQEPINETPETFLCLDGGIDGTPISFVDYEGRHCSLGGSTLVFILIIVGAILALIICVCLIVWCCRRRRQNNRKKWISVPTNAPDVVSKKNGVIGREAATSGTPVDSRITMVVPDGRLYRETEFHVIVEKAEPLTTEL
;
A
#
# COMPACT_ATOMS: atom_id res chain seq x y z
N MET A 1 98.63 -15.59 -77.29
CA MET A 1 98.47 -14.28 -77.97
C MET A 1 97.27 -13.56 -77.35
N GLY A 2 97.49 -12.32 -76.88
CA GLY A 2 96.51 -11.26 -76.55
C GLY A 2 95.32 -11.62 -75.65
N ALA A 3 95.32 -11.33 -74.34
CA ALA A 3 95.16 -10.02 -73.68
C ALA A 3 93.72 -9.46 -73.67
N THR A 4 93.15 -9.36 -72.45
CA THR A 4 92.36 -8.21 -71.89
C THR A 4 90.96 -7.93 -72.48
N ARG A 5 89.90 -7.48 -71.76
CA ARG A 5 89.70 -6.91 -70.41
C ARG A 5 88.19 -6.63 -70.19
N TYR A 6 87.76 -6.59 -68.92
CA TYR A 6 86.63 -5.81 -68.32
C TYR A 6 85.16 -6.18 -68.66
N VAL A 7 84.14 -5.97 -67.83
CA VAL A 7 83.88 -5.93 -66.35
C VAL A 7 82.37 -5.58 -66.20
N LEU A 8 81.76 -5.96 -65.07
CA LEU A 8 80.52 -5.41 -64.45
C LEU A 8 79.14 -5.89 -64.99
N GLY A 9 78.30 -6.36 -64.06
CA GLY A 9 76.86 -6.54 -64.28
C GLY A 9 76.14 -7.43 -63.26
N SER A 10 76.15 -7.06 -61.99
CA SER A 10 75.43 -7.72 -60.89
C SER A 10 73.91 -7.50 -60.94
N ALA A 11 73.16 -8.47 -60.42
CA ALA A 11 71.83 -8.36 -59.81
C ALA A 11 70.64 -7.98 -60.72
N ILE A 12 69.72 -8.93 -60.92
CA ILE A 12 68.32 -8.90 -60.46
C ILE A 12 67.76 -10.31 -60.71
N LEU A 13 67.76 -11.09 -59.62
CA LEU A 13 67.10 -12.38 -59.48
C LEU A 13 65.89 -12.10 -58.59
N GLY A 14 64.70 -12.17 -59.16
CA GLY A 14 63.46 -11.92 -58.42
C GLY A 14 62.53 -10.99 -59.19
N LEU A 15 61.55 -11.59 -59.88
CA LEU A 15 60.22 -11.04 -60.19
C LEU A 15 59.58 -11.87 -61.32
N PHE A 16 59.28 -13.16 -61.13
CA PHE A 16 58.36 -13.87 -62.04
C PHE A 16 57.63 -15.07 -61.42
N TRP A 17 57.46 -15.11 -60.09
CA TRP A 17 56.76 -16.21 -59.39
C TRP A 17 55.82 -15.69 -58.29
N SER A 18 54.87 -14.82 -58.65
CA SER A 18 53.85 -14.35 -57.68
C SER A 18 52.56 -13.85 -58.35
N SER A 19 51.83 -14.72 -59.06
CA SER A 19 50.48 -14.37 -59.54
C SER A 19 49.51 -15.55 -59.67
N LEU A 20 49.72 -16.63 -58.91
CA LEU A 20 48.83 -17.81 -58.92
C LEU A 20 48.54 -18.33 -57.50
N LEU A 21 48.22 -17.40 -56.61
CA LEU A 21 47.46 -17.65 -55.37
C LEU A 21 46.46 -16.50 -55.20
N LYS A 22 45.50 -16.38 -56.14
CA LYS A 22 44.22 -15.76 -55.81
C LYS A 22 43.52 -16.74 -54.89
N GLY A 23 43.69 -16.49 -53.59
CA GLY A 23 42.91 -17.13 -52.55
C GLY A 23 41.44 -17.11 -52.95
N VAL A 24 40.83 -18.28 -52.91
CA VAL A 24 39.39 -18.45 -52.87
C VAL A 24 38.93 -17.71 -51.61
N LEU A 25 38.59 -16.43 -51.79
CA LEU A 25 37.71 -15.72 -50.88
C LEU A 25 36.41 -16.50 -50.94
N THR A 26 36.17 -17.31 -49.92
CA THR A 26 34.84 -17.82 -49.62
C THR A 26 33.94 -16.59 -49.45
N ASN A 27 33.23 -16.22 -50.51
CA ASN A 27 32.06 -15.33 -50.46
C ASN A 27 31.02 -16.03 -49.58
N SER A 28 31.21 -15.99 -48.26
CA SER A 28 30.10 -16.22 -47.37
C SER A 28 29.29 -14.94 -47.37
N THR A 29 28.20 -14.94 -48.11
CA THR A 29 27.16 -13.92 -48.03
C THR A 29 26.77 -13.78 -46.57
N SER A 30 27.16 -12.65 -45.98
CA SER A 30 26.90 -12.34 -44.58
C SER A 30 25.84 -11.25 -44.53
N ARG A 31 25.15 -11.10 -43.40
CA ARG A 31 24.20 -9.99 -43.20
C ARG A 31 24.83 -8.61 -43.47
N CYS A 32 26.16 -8.51 -43.39
CA CYS A 32 26.93 -7.30 -43.68
C CYS A 32 26.90 -6.87 -45.16
N ASP A 33 26.63 -7.80 -46.08
CA ASP A 33 26.68 -7.56 -47.54
C ASP A 33 25.32 -7.09 -48.09
N TYR A 34 24.28 -7.07 -47.25
CA TYR A 34 22.92 -6.71 -47.63
C TYR A 34 22.45 -5.45 -46.89
N PRO A 35 21.96 -4.42 -47.61
CA PRO A 35 21.29 -3.30 -46.95
C PRO A 35 20.07 -3.80 -46.14
N PRO A 36 19.74 -3.15 -45.01
CA PRO A 36 20.26 -1.88 -44.51
C PRO A 36 21.42 -2.06 -43.51
N CYS A 37 22.08 -3.22 -43.53
CA CYS A 37 23.10 -3.60 -42.56
C CYS A 37 24.51 -3.39 -43.11
N SER A 38 25.44 -3.05 -42.23
CA SER A 38 26.88 -2.92 -42.51
C SER A 38 27.69 -3.45 -41.33
N CYS A 39 28.91 -3.89 -41.60
CA CYS A 39 29.82 -4.37 -40.58
C CYS A 39 31.15 -3.62 -40.60
N ASP A 40 31.68 -3.33 -39.41
CA ASP A 40 33.05 -2.80 -39.28
C ASP A 40 34.10 -3.91 -39.19
N HIS A 41 35.38 -3.53 -39.27
CA HIS A 41 36.51 -4.45 -39.12
C HIS A 41 36.63 -5.07 -37.71
N TYR A 42 35.90 -4.54 -36.72
CA TYR A 42 35.89 -5.00 -35.34
C TYR A 42 34.72 -5.96 -35.04
N GLY A 43 33.96 -6.36 -36.06
CA GLY A 43 32.84 -7.29 -35.93
C GLY A 43 31.56 -6.65 -35.39
N ARG A 44 31.41 -5.33 -35.46
CA ARG A 44 30.15 -4.65 -35.14
C ARG A 44 29.22 -4.68 -36.34
N LEU A 45 28.08 -5.33 -36.19
CA LEU A 45 26.95 -5.25 -37.12
C LEU A 45 26.07 -4.04 -36.77
N THR A 46 25.86 -3.15 -37.72
CA THR A 46 24.98 -1.98 -37.59
C THR A 46 23.93 -1.99 -38.69
N CYS A 47 22.65 -1.97 -38.34
CA CYS A 47 21.53 -1.91 -39.27
C CYS A 47 20.65 -0.69 -38.96
N ASP A 48 20.44 0.21 -39.93
CA ASP A 48 19.58 1.39 -39.79
C ASP A 48 18.50 1.41 -40.88
N CYS A 49 17.26 1.06 -40.54
CA CYS A 49 16.19 0.84 -41.53
C CYS A 49 15.35 2.09 -41.85
N LYS A 50 15.89 3.31 -41.71
CA LYS A 50 15.14 4.57 -41.95
C LYS A 50 14.41 4.63 -43.29
N GLU A 51 14.98 4.03 -44.32
CA GLU A 51 14.47 4.09 -45.71
C GLU A 51 13.84 2.76 -46.16
N GLU A 52 13.91 1.70 -45.35
CA GLU A 52 13.47 0.36 -45.72
C GLU A 52 12.30 -0.11 -44.85
N GLY A 53 11.18 -0.38 -45.50
CA GLY A 53 9.99 -0.94 -44.84
C GLY A 53 9.99 -2.46 -44.69
N GLU A 54 11.04 -3.14 -45.17
CA GLU A 54 11.13 -4.60 -45.13
C GLU A 54 11.47 -5.12 -43.73
N GLU A 55 11.00 -6.35 -43.46
CA GLU A 55 11.30 -7.04 -42.21
C GLU A 55 12.78 -7.43 -42.12
N LEU A 56 13.45 -6.97 -41.05
CA LEU A 56 14.83 -7.33 -40.76
C LEU A 56 14.88 -8.66 -40.00
N ILE A 57 15.23 -9.73 -40.71
CA ILE A 57 15.43 -11.05 -40.11
C ILE A 57 16.90 -11.26 -39.72
N LEU A 58 17.14 -11.51 -38.43
CA LEU A 58 18.42 -11.86 -37.85
C LEU A 58 18.47 -13.38 -37.60
N THR A 59 19.29 -14.10 -38.37
CA THR A 59 19.36 -15.57 -38.39
C THR A 59 20.81 -16.06 -38.56
N THR A 60 21.11 -17.26 -38.09
CA THR A 60 22.39 -17.97 -38.33
C THR A 60 22.41 -18.74 -39.65
N ASP A 61 21.23 -18.98 -40.23
CA ASP A 61 21.07 -19.84 -41.39
C ASP A 61 20.71 -19.05 -42.65
N GLY A 62 21.08 -19.59 -43.82
CA GLY A 62 20.77 -19.02 -45.13
C GLY A 62 21.77 -17.97 -45.62
N GLU A 63 21.41 -17.29 -46.71
CA GLU A 63 22.30 -16.34 -47.42
C GLU A 63 22.52 -15.04 -46.65
N ARG A 64 21.61 -14.67 -45.73
CA ARG A 64 21.66 -13.45 -44.91
C ARG A 64 22.09 -13.73 -43.46
N ARG A 65 22.99 -14.68 -43.27
CA ARG A 65 23.38 -15.16 -41.94
C ARG A 65 24.24 -14.15 -41.17
N LEU A 66 24.11 -14.18 -39.85
CA LEU A 66 25.01 -13.49 -38.92
C LEU A 66 26.39 -14.13 -38.92
N SER A 67 27.44 -13.30 -38.90
CA SER A 67 28.83 -13.78 -38.89
C SER A 67 29.18 -14.32 -37.50
N PRO A 68 29.85 -15.49 -37.38
CA PRO A 68 30.36 -16.00 -36.10
C PRO A 68 31.33 -15.04 -35.40
N HIS A 69 31.95 -14.12 -36.15
CA HIS A 69 32.91 -13.14 -35.63
C HIS A 69 32.26 -11.83 -35.17
N THR A 70 30.93 -11.73 -35.20
CA THR A 70 30.23 -10.53 -34.74
C THR A 70 30.35 -10.38 -33.23
N SER A 71 30.84 -9.22 -32.80
CA SER A 71 31.10 -8.86 -31.40
C SER A 71 30.03 -7.94 -30.81
N ARG A 72 29.35 -7.16 -31.67
CA ARG A 72 28.29 -6.23 -31.28
C ARG A 72 27.22 -6.16 -32.36
N ILE A 73 25.96 -6.20 -31.94
CA ILE A 73 24.80 -6.02 -32.82
C ILE A 73 24.10 -4.72 -32.42
N SER A 74 23.85 -3.84 -33.38
CA SER A 74 23.16 -2.58 -33.20
C SER A 74 22.12 -2.43 -34.31
N VAL A 75 20.84 -2.52 -33.95
CA VAL A 75 19.73 -2.38 -34.88
C VAL A 75 18.91 -1.17 -34.46
N SER A 76 18.67 -0.25 -35.39
CA SER A 76 17.97 0.99 -35.12
C SER A 76 16.93 1.36 -36.18
N ASN A 77 15.83 1.97 -35.75
CA ASN A 77 14.82 2.60 -36.60
C ASN A 77 14.19 1.64 -37.62
N CYS A 78 13.89 0.41 -37.19
CA CYS A 78 13.30 -0.62 -38.04
C CYS A 78 11.81 -0.82 -37.75
N SER A 79 11.02 -1.00 -38.80
CA SER A 79 9.58 -1.24 -38.69
C SER A 79 9.29 -2.61 -38.08
N SER A 80 9.96 -3.65 -38.56
CA SER A 80 9.87 -5.01 -38.05
C SER A 80 11.25 -5.65 -37.96
N VAL A 81 11.56 -6.25 -36.82
CA VAL A 81 12.78 -7.05 -36.62
C VAL A 81 12.38 -8.40 -36.05
N MET A 82 12.83 -9.47 -36.68
CA MET A 82 12.65 -10.82 -36.17
C MET A 82 14.00 -11.41 -35.75
N LEU A 83 14.12 -11.76 -34.47
CA LEU A 83 15.27 -12.49 -33.95
C LEU A 83 14.94 -13.99 -33.96
N ALA A 84 15.51 -14.71 -34.92
CA ALA A 84 15.24 -16.13 -35.13
C ALA A 84 15.77 -16.99 -33.97
N ASN A 85 15.29 -18.24 -33.92
CA ASN A 85 15.75 -19.24 -32.96
C ASN A 85 17.27 -19.41 -33.01
N SER A 86 17.93 -19.34 -31.84
CA SER A 86 19.36 -19.60 -31.69
C SER A 86 20.23 -18.72 -32.60
N SER A 87 19.71 -17.56 -33.01
CA SER A 87 20.39 -16.63 -33.91
C SER A 87 21.73 -16.11 -33.37
N LEU A 88 21.98 -16.25 -32.06
CA LEU A 88 23.19 -15.78 -31.41
C LEU A 88 24.20 -16.88 -31.03
N ILE A 89 23.88 -18.15 -31.27
CA ILE A 89 24.64 -19.29 -30.72
C ILE A 89 26.06 -19.42 -31.30
N SER A 90 26.25 -19.02 -32.56
CA SER A 90 27.53 -19.14 -33.26
C SER A 90 28.52 -18.01 -32.93
N MET A 91 28.06 -16.94 -32.25
CA MET A 91 28.86 -15.76 -31.96
C MET A 91 29.59 -15.91 -30.62
N THR A 92 30.78 -16.51 -30.66
CA THR A 92 31.61 -16.73 -29.47
C THR A 92 32.19 -15.44 -28.88
N GLY A 93 32.26 -14.36 -29.66
CA GLY A 93 32.79 -13.06 -29.24
C GLY A 93 31.74 -12.00 -28.94
N LEU A 94 30.45 -12.35 -28.89
CA LEU A 94 29.37 -11.38 -28.69
C LEU A 94 29.49 -10.74 -27.30
N ARG A 95 29.38 -9.41 -27.25
CA ARG A 95 29.46 -8.60 -26.03
C ARG A 95 28.21 -7.77 -25.78
N SER A 96 27.53 -7.34 -26.84
CA SER A 96 26.33 -6.53 -26.70
C SER A 96 25.37 -6.66 -27.87
N VAL A 97 24.08 -6.69 -27.57
CA VAL A 97 22.98 -6.61 -28.52
C VAL A 97 22.14 -5.38 -28.15
N ASP A 98 21.99 -4.45 -29.08
CA ASP A 98 21.27 -3.20 -28.90
C ASP A 98 20.18 -3.09 -29.98
N LEU A 99 18.91 -3.12 -29.55
CA LEU A 99 17.72 -3.01 -30.39
C LEU A 99 17.00 -1.72 -29.99
N GLN A 100 17.01 -0.73 -30.87
CA GLN A 100 16.50 0.62 -30.57
C GLN A 100 15.47 1.07 -31.59
N ASN A 101 14.37 1.68 -31.13
CA ASN A 101 13.32 2.23 -31.99
C ASN A 101 12.79 1.18 -32.99
N VAL A 102 12.48 -0.03 -32.51
CA VAL A 102 11.93 -1.11 -33.32
C VAL A 102 10.41 -1.15 -33.12
N ALA A 103 9.64 -0.82 -34.16
CA ALA A 103 8.19 -0.72 -34.02
C ALA A 103 7.54 -2.07 -33.69
N ASN A 104 8.03 -3.18 -34.27
CA ASN A 104 7.63 -4.53 -33.89
C ASN A 104 8.85 -5.46 -33.81
N LEU A 105 9.19 -5.91 -32.60
CA LEU A 105 10.27 -6.85 -32.32
C LEU A 105 9.65 -8.23 -32.07
N THR A 106 9.79 -9.11 -33.06
CA THR A 106 9.35 -10.50 -32.96
C THR A 106 10.48 -11.35 -32.40
N LEU A 107 10.26 -11.89 -31.21
CA LEU A 107 11.18 -12.82 -30.56
C LEU A 107 10.65 -14.25 -30.71
N VAL A 108 11.53 -15.16 -31.13
CA VAL A 108 11.25 -16.59 -31.13
C VAL A 108 11.79 -17.21 -29.85
N ARG A 109 11.35 -18.42 -29.49
CA ARG A 109 11.99 -19.22 -28.45
C ARG A 109 13.51 -19.27 -28.68
N GLN A 110 14.29 -19.08 -27.61
CA GLN A 110 15.76 -19.08 -27.66
C GLN A 110 16.34 -18.01 -28.59
N SER A 111 15.64 -16.89 -28.81
CA SER A 111 16.14 -15.80 -29.65
C SER A 111 17.44 -15.20 -29.08
N PHE A 112 17.59 -15.15 -27.75
CA PHE A 112 18.80 -14.74 -27.06
C PHE A 112 19.57 -15.94 -26.47
N GLU A 113 19.64 -17.05 -27.20
CA GLU A 113 20.55 -18.15 -26.86
C GLU A 113 21.98 -17.80 -27.26
N LEU A 114 22.82 -17.59 -26.25
CA LEU A 114 24.22 -17.22 -26.41
C LEU A 114 25.10 -18.46 -26.51
N SER A 115 26.25 -18.29 -27.18
CA SER A 115 27.28 -19.32 -27.22
C SER A 115 27.76 -19.66 -25.80
N PRO A 116 28.02 -20.95 -25.47
CA PRO A 116 28.59 -21.32 -24.18
C PRO A 116 30.00 -20.76 -23.96
N TYR A 117 30.66 -20.33 -25.04
CA TYR A 117 31.96 -19.67 -25.01
C TYR A 117 31.86 -18.14 -25.06
N SER A 118 30.64 -17.59 -25.18
CA SER A 118 30.46 -16.13 -25.19
C SER A 118 30.80 -15.56 -23.83
N THR A 119 31.44 -14.40 -23.85
CA THR A 119 31.71 -13.65 -22.62
C THR A 119 30.52 -12.76 -22.32
N ARG A 120 30.00 -12.81 -21.07
CA ARG A 120 29.19 -11.77 -20.41
C ARG A 120 28.54 -10.76 -21.38
N THR A 121 27.48 -11.18 -22.06
CA THR A 121 26.80 -10.34 -23.06
C THR A 121 25.78 -9.43 -22.41
N ARG A 122 25.68 -8.18 -22.88
CA ARG A 122 24.66 -7.22 -22.45
C ARG A 122 23.57 -7.04 -23.51
N ILE A 123 22.31 -7.12 -23.11
CA ILE A 123 21.15 -7.02 -23.98
C ILE A 123 20.38 -5.74 -23.64
N TYR A 124 20.20 -4.88 -24.65
CA TYR A 124 19.46 -3.63 -24.54
C TYR A 124 18.32 -3.63 -25.56
N VAL A 125 17.11 -3.37 -25.09
CA VAL A 125 15.94 -3.15 -25.94
C VAL A 125 15.29 -1.83 -25.53
N ARG A 126 15.23 -0.88 -26.46
CA ARG A 126 14.79 0.50 -26.17
C ARG A 126 13.72 0.95 -27.14
N ASN A 127 12.71 1.65 -26.63
CA ASN A 127 11.64 2.28 -27.41
C ASN A 127 11.06 1.32 -28.46
N SER A 128 10.72 0.10 -28.03
CA SER A 128 10.32 -0.98 -28.94
C SER A 128 9.03 -1.64 -28.48
N SER A 129 8.31 -2.28 -29.39
CA SER A 129 7.12 -3.08 -29.05
C SER A 129 7.40 -4.56 -29.31
N ILE A 130 7.03 -5.40 -28.35
CA ILE A 130 7.09 -6.86 -28.43
C ILE A 130 5.66 -7.34 -28.25
N ASP A 131 5.09 -8.01 -29.25
CA ASP A 131 3.71 -8.51 -29.13
C ASP A 131 3.63 -9.65 -28.11
N VAL A 132 4.45 -10.68 -28.30
CA VAL A 132 4.57 -11.81 -27.38
C VAL A 132 6.03 -12.02 -27.02
N MET A 133 6.31 -12.09 -25.73
CA MET A 133 7.59 -12.55 -25.21
C MET A 133 7.47 -14.04 -24.91
N PRO A 134 8.01 -14.94 -25.76
CA PRO A 134 7.76 -16.37 -25.64
C PRO A 134 8.48 -16.98 -24.43
N SER A 135 8.24 -18.26 -24.17
CA SER A 135 8.98 -19.04 -23.18
C SER A 135 10.43 -19.25 -23.59
N PHE A 136 11.35 -19.28 -22.62
CA PHE A 136 12.77 -19.59 -22.79
C PHE A 136 13.46 -18.69 -23.83
N VAL A 137 13.22 -17.38 -23.76
CA VAL A 137 13.84 -16.39 -24.65
C VAL A 137 15.35 -16.29 -24.44
N PHE A 138 15.78 -16.37 -23.17
CA PHE A 138 17.18 -16.24 -22.78
C PHE A 138 17.78 -17.60 -22.46
N ARG A 139 19.05 -17.79 -22.86
CA ARG A 139 19.86 -18.95 -22.47
C ARG A 139 21.34 -18.63 -22.58
N GLY A 140 22.12 -18.94 -21.54
CA GLY A 140 23.57 -18.74 -21.52
C GLY A 140 24.03 -17.68 -20.51
N ASP A 141 25.28 -17.22 -20.65
CA ASP A 141 25.92 -16.23 -19.77
C ASP A 141 25.55 -14.79 -20.20
N VAL A 142 24.47 -14.29 -19.61
CA VAL A 142 23.94 -12.94 -19.87
C VAL A 142 24.29 -12.06 -18.68
N GLU A 143 25.13 -11.05 -18.87
CA GLU A 143 25.58 -10.15 -17.79
C GLU A 143 24.46 -9.19 -17.37
N ALA A 144 23.79 -8.57 -18.35
CA ALA A 144 22.78 -7.57 -18.11
C ALA A 144 21.67 -7.60 -19.16
N ILE A 145 20.43 -7.48 -18.72
CA ILE A 145 19.25 -7.32 -19.56
C ILE A 145 18.56 -6.02 -19.16
N THR A 146 18.39 -5.11 -20.12
CA THR A 146 17.74 -3.82 -19.89
C THR A 146 16.68 -3.56 -20.96
N PHE A 147 15.43 -3.46 -20.53
CA PHE A 147 14.31 -3.00 -21.35
C PHE A 147 13.92 -1.59 -20.91
N GLU A 148 13.83 -0.66 -21.86
CA GLU A 148 13.55 0.75 -21.60
C GLU A 148 12.46 1.26 -22.56
N ASN A 149 11.36 1.77 -22.01
CA ASN A 149 10.19 2.22 -22.78
C ASN A 149 9.71 1.13 -23.76
N VAL A 150 9.59 -0.10 -23.29
CA VAL A 150 9.17 -1.26 -24.10
C VAL A 150 7.71 -1.60 -23.82
N ARG A 151 6.91 -1.79 -24.87
CA ARG A 151 5.56 -2.37 -24.76
C ARG A 151 5.66 -3.88 -24.95
N ILE A 152 5.08 -4.65 -24.04
CA ILE A 152 5.00 -6.11 -24.11
C ILE A 152 3.51 -6.48 -24.07
N GLY A 153 2.96 -7.05 -25.14
CA GLY A 153 1.56 -7.49 -25.17
C GLY A 153 1.31 -8.65 -24.20
N GLN A 154 2.06 -9.73 -24.38
CA GLN A 154 1.98 -10.91 -23.51
C GLN A 154 3.36 -11.36 -23.04
N LEU A 155 3.50 -11.51 -21.73
CA LEU A 155 4.65 -12.14 -21.11
C LEU A 155 4.31 -13.59 -20.76
N SER A 156 4.81 -14.54 -21.56
CA SER A 156 4.52 -15.96 -21.39
C SER A 156 5.21 -16.57 -20.18
N ALA A 157 4.74 -17.73 -19.74
CA ALA A 157 5.42 -18.50 -18.72
C ALA A 157 6.86 -18.81 -19.14
N PHE A 158 7.79 -18.77 -18.20
CA PHE A 158 9.21 -19.07 -18.40
C PHE A 158 9.94 -18.15 -19.39
N SER A 159 9.42 -16.96 -19.69
CA SER A 159 10.13 -16.00 -20.56
C SER A 159 11.51 -15.64 -20.02
N PHE A 160 11.60 -15.37 -18.72
CA PHE A 160 12.84 -15.17 -17.99
C PHE A 160 13.13 -16.41 -17.14
N ALA A 161 13.88 -17.34 -17.73
CA ALA A 161 14.33 -18.56 -17.09
C ALA A 161 15.75 -18.90 -17.55
N ASN A 162 16.45 -19.74 -16.79
CA ASN A 162 17.79 -20.21 -17.13
C ASN A 162 18.82 -19.08 -17.39
N LEU A 163 18.66 -17.95 -16.69
CA LEU A 163 19.67 -16.90 -16.65
C LEU A 163 20.80 -17.36 -15.72
N ILE A 164 22.05 -17.24 -16.20
CA ILE A 164 23.25 -17.67 -15.48
C ILE A 164 24.17 -16.45 -15.39
N HIS A 165 24.70 -16.19 -14.19
CA HIS A 165 25.61 -15.08 -13.89
C HIS A 165 25.08 -13.69 -14.28
N THR A 166 23.76 -13.50 -14.24
CA THR A 166 23.15 -12.21 -14.54
C THR A 166 23.33 -11.24 -13.38
N GLU A 167 24.02 -10.13 -13.64
CA GLU A 167 24.26 -9.12 -12.62
C GLU A 167 23.07 -8.16 -12.53
N ASN A 168 22.49 -7.76 -13.66
CA ASN A 168 21.45 -6.73 -13.71
C ASN A 168 20.28 -7.13 -14.62
N LEU A 169 19.06 -7.18 -14.07
CA LEU A 169 17.80 -7.25 -14.82
C LEU A 169 17.00 -5.99 -14.52
N ARG A 170 16.88 -5.12 -15.54
CA ARG A 170 16.20 -3.81 -15.43
C ARG A 170 15.06 -3.70 -16.43
N LEU A 171 13.86 -3.44 -15.92
CA LEU A 171 12.67 -3.12 -16.69
C LEU A 171 12.26 -1.68 -16.37
N GLU A 172 12.46 -0.77 -17.31
CA GLU A 172 12.22 0.67 -17.13
C GLU A 172 11.12 1.17 -18.06
N ASN A 173 10.10 1.80 -17.47
CA ASN A 173 8.90 2.30 -18.16
C ASN A 173 8.29 1.26 -19.11
N CYS A 174 8.33 0.00 -18.70
CA CYS A 174 7.81 -1.11 -19.50
C CYS A 174 6.30 -1.26 -19.27
N ARG A 175 5.54 -1.36 -20.35
CA ARG A 175 4.10 -1.59 -20.30
C ARG A 175 3.81 -3.03 -20.70
N VAL A 176 3.51 -3.87 -19.72
CA VAL A 176 3.07 -5.25 -19.92
C VAL A 176 1.55 -5.30 -19.86
N GLU A 177 0.88 -5.81 -20.89
CA GLU A 177 -0.59 -5.89 -20.92
C GLU A 177 -1.10 -7.14 -20.21
N THR A 178 -0.52 -8.30 -20.53
CA THR A 178 -0.87 -9.58 -19.90
C THR A 178 0.38 -10.30 -19.42
N THR A 179 0.31 -10.88 -18.22
CA THR A 179 1.40 -11.64 -17.63
C THR A 179 0.90 -13.03 -17.27
N GLU A 180 1.61 -14.07 -17.68
CA GLU A 180 1.33 -15.44 -17.27
C GLU A 180 2.03 -15.80 -15.95
N ALA A 181 1.48 -16.80 -15.25
CA ALA A 181 2.15 -17.37 -14.09
C ALA A 181 3.52 -17.94 -14.49
N GLN A 182 4.51 -17.79 -13.61
CA GLN A 182 5.88 -18.27 -13.79
C GLN A 182 6.62 -17.62 -14.95
N ALA A 183 6.22 -16.42 -15.39
CA ALA A 183 6.96 -15.64 -16.39
C ALA A 183 8.45 -15.47 -16.03
N PHE A 184 8.74 -15.30 -14.74
CA PHE A 184 10.09 -15.29 -14.20
C PHE A 184 10.27 -16.50 -13.30
N LYS A 185 11.21 -17.39 -13.62
CA LYS A 185 11.34 -18.65 -12.88
C LYS A 185 12.78 -19.11 -12.71
N LYS A 186 13.14 -19.43 -11.45
CA LYS A 186 14.35 -20.20 -11.08
C LYS A 186 15.62 -19.67 -11.75
N PHE A 187 15.98 -18.45 -11.43
CA PHE A 187 17.26 -17.88 -11.82
C PHE A 187 17.81 -17.00 -10.70
N GLU A 188 19.12 -16.77 -10.76
CA GLU A 188 19.84 -15.87 -9.87
C GLU A 188 20.13 -14.55 -10.59
N VAL A 189 19.95 -13.44 -9.89
CA VAL A 189 20.32 -12.11 -10.39
C VAL A 189 20.89 -11.23 -9.28
N GLY A 190 21.88 -10.39 -9.59
CA GLY A 190 22.39 -9.42 -8.60
C GLY A 190 21.35 -8.34 -8.24
N TYR A 191 20.92 -7.58 -9.25
CA TYR A 191 19.96 -6.49 -9.12
C TYR A 191 18.72 -6.76 -9.99
N LEU A 192 17.55 -6.82 -9.36
CA LEU A 192 16.26 -6.91 -10.03
C LEU A 192 15.51 -5.59 -9.84
N HIS A 193 15.49 -4.76 -10.88
CA HIS A 193 14.87 -3.44 -10.84
C HIS A 193 13.71 -3.35 -11.82
N VAL A 194 12.52 -3.04 -11.31
CA VAL A 194 11.38 -2.62 -12.13
C VAL A 194 11.04 -1.18 -11.77
N ILE A 195 11.19 -0.29 -12.74
CA ILE A 195 11.11 1.16 -12.54
C ILE A 195 10.08 1.72 -13.51
N GLY A 196 9.03 2.35 -13.02
CA GLY A 196 7.93 2.85 -13.82
C GLY A 196 7.12 1.75 -14.49
N GLY A 197 6.22 2.16 -15.39
CA GLY A 197 5.46 1.24 -16.22
C GLY A 197 4.31 0.53 -15.50
N THR A 198 3.79 -0.53 -16.13
CA THR A 198 2.57 -1.21 -15.69
C THR A 198 2.65 -2.72 -15.91
N PHE A 199 2.12 -3.51 -14.97
CA PHE A 199 1.91 -4.96 -15.12
C PHE A 199 0.43 -5.31 -15.21
N GLY A 200 -0.20 -4.96 -16.33
CA GLY A 200 -1.58 -5.34 -16.67
C GLY A 200 -2.62 -5.08 -15.57
N ASP A 201 -3.80 -5.67 -15.77
CA ASP A 201 -4.91 -5.60 -14.81
C ASP A 201 -4.82 -6.67 -13.72
N GLN A 202 -4.06 -7.74 -13.96
CA GLN A 202 -3.87 -8.82 -13.01
C GLN A 202 -2.46 -9.39 -13.09
N LEU A 203 -1.84 -9.58 -11.93
CA LEU A 203 -0.60 -10.31 -11.76
C LEU A 203 -0.89 -11.69 -11.14
N PRO A 204 -0.79 -12.79 -11.90
CA PRO A 204 -1.08 -14.11 -11.39
C PRO A 204 -0.16 -14.56 -10.24
N SER A 205 -0.61 -15.54 -9.48
CA SER A 205 0.22 -16.23 -8.49
C SER A 205 1.46 -16.81 -9.16
N ARG A 206 2.58 -16.77 -8.45
CA ARG A 206 3.88 -17.29 -8.89
C ARG A 206 4.37 -16.64 -10.19
N THR A 207 4.02 -15.39 -10.48
CA THR A 207 4.56 -14.66 -11.64
C THR A 207 6.09 -14.59 -11.57
N MET A 208 6.61 -14.19 -10.41
CA MET A 208 8.02 -14.29 -10.04
C MET A 208 8.17 -15.47 -9.10
N ASN A 209 8.68 -16.59 -9.59
CA ASN A 209 8.72 -17.85 -8.86
C ASN A 209 10.16 -18.29 -8.60
N ASP A 210 10.54 -18.31 -7.33
CA ASP A 210 11.82 -18.87 -6.88
C ASP A 210 13.00 -18.14 -7.53
N ILE A 211 12.95 -16.81 -7.52
CA ILE A 211 14.03 -15.95 -8.03
C ILE A 211 14.97 -15.64 -6.87
N GLU A 212 16.26 -15.86 -7.04
CA GLU A 212 17.28 -15.49 -6.07
C GLU A 212 17.90 -14.15 -6.44
N VAL A 213 17.87 -13.18 -5.52
CA VAL A 213 18.36 -11.82 -5.75
C VAL A 213 19.48 -11.50 -4.77
N SER A 214 20.71 -11.33 -5.22
CA SER A 214 21.88 -11.25 -4.31
C SER A 214 22.08 -9.85 -3.69
N HIS A 215 21.57 -8.79 -4.32
CA HIS A 215 21.77 -7.41 -3.87
C HIS A 215 20.46 -6.69 -3.56
N LYS A 216 19.71 -6.31 -4.59
CA LYS A 216 18.53 -5.44 -4.41
C LYS A 216 17.38 -5.88 -5.29
N PHE A 217 16.23 -6.05 -4.65
CA PHE A 217 14.94 -6.16 -5.33
C PHE A 217 14.21 -4.83 -5.19
N MET A 218 13.89 -4.20 -6.32
CA MET A 218 13.28 -2.87 -6.36
C MET A 218 12.07 -2.82 -7.29
N LEU A 219 10.94 -2.39 -6.74
CA LEU A 219 9.77 -1.91 -7.46
C LEU A 219 9.65 -0.41 -7.19
N ASP A 220 9.77 0.42 -8.22
CA ASP A 220 9.69 1.88 -8.08
C ASP A 220 8.73 2.47 -9.12
N GLY A 221 7.65 3.13 -8.73
CA GLY A 221 6.78 3.80 -9.70
C GLY A 221 5.92 2.85 -10.54
N VAL A 222 5.76 1.60 -10.12
CA VAL A 222 5.08 0.56 -10.91
C VAL A 222 3.58 0.56 -10.61
N LYS A 223 2.75 0.53 -11.66
CA LYS A 223 1.31 0.32 -11.52
C LYS A 223 0.93 -1.16 -11.72
N MET A 224 0.18 -1.71 -10.77
CA MET A 224 -0.31 -3.08 -10.79
C MET A 224 -1.81 -3.09 -10.50
N GLY A 225 -2.59 -3.89 -11.22
CA GLY A 225 -4.01 -4.10 -10.89
C GLY A 225 -4.18 -5.02 -9.69
N VAL A 226 -4.71 -6.23 -9.92
CA VAL A 226 -4.89 -7.26 -8.88
C VAL A 226 -3.62 -8.11 -8.75
N VAL A 227 -2.93 -7.99 -7.62
CA VAL A 227 -1.77 -8.81 -7.29
C VAL A 227 -2.21 -10.02 -6.47
N ARG A 228 -2.12 -11.21 -7.08
CA ARG A 228 -2.56 -12.46 -6.46
C ARG A 228 -1.60 -12.94 -5.37
N SER A 229 -2.09 -13.83 -4.50
CA SER A 229 -1.27 -14.49 -3.49
C SER A 229 -0.01 -15.13 -4.09
N ASN A 230 1.13 -14.97 -3.42
CA ASN A 230 2.44 -15.47 -3.84
C ASN A 230 2.83 -15.06 -5.28
N ALA A 231 2.39 -13.89 -5.76
CA ALA A 231 2.80 -13.39 -7.07
C ALA A 231 4.32 -13.15 -7.13
N PHE A 232 4.90 -12.65 -6.03
CA PHE A 232 6.32 -12.39 -5.88
C PHE A 232 6.96 -13.34 -4.87
N ILE A 233 7.60 -14.40 -5.36
CA ILE A 233 8.41 -15.33 -4.56
C ILE A 233 9.89 -15.03 -4.83
N VAL A 234 10.49 -14.21 -3.98
CA VAL A 234 11.85 -13.70 -4.15
C VAL A 234 12.72 -14.05 -2.95
N LYS A 235 13.91 -14.58 -3.20
CA LYS A 235 14.80 -15.08 -2.16
C LYS A 235 16.06 -14.26 -2.03
N SER A 236 16.46 -14.06 -0.79
CA SER A 236 17.76 -13.55 -0.36
C SER A 236 18.16 -12.11 -0.77
N PRO A 237 17.25 -11.16 -1.10
CA PRO A 237 17.68 -9.78 -1.36
C PRO A 237 18.23 -9.15 -0.08
N ARG A 238 19.39 -8.50 -0.18
CA ARG A 238 19.94 -7.67 0.92
C ARG A 238 19.10 -6.43 1.15
N THR A 239 18.41 -5.94 0.14
CA THR A 239 17.50 -4.80 0.26
C THR A 239 16.27 -5.03 -0.59
N VAL A 240 15.10 -4.88 0.03
CA VAL A 240 13.81 -4.87 -0.65
C VAL A 240 13.28 -3.45 -0.64
N ALA A 241 12.98 -2.89 -1.81
CA ALA A 241 12.42 -1.56 -1.94
C ALA A 241 11.15 -1.59 -2.80
N ILE A 242 10.01 -1.28 -2.21
CA ILE A 242 8.72 -1.13 -2.87
C ILE A 242 8.29 0.32 -2.66
N GLN A 243 8.49 1.15 -3.68
CA GLN A 243 8.30 2.59 -3.54
C GLN A 243 7.52 3.21 -4.70
N ASN A 244 6.76 4.26 -4.40
CA ASN A 244 5.99 5.02 -5.40
C ASN A 244 5.05 4.14 -6.27
N CYS A 245 4.68 2.94 -5.81
CA CYS A 245 3.85 2.02 -6.58
C CYS A 245 2.36 2.29 -6.34
N ILE A 246 1.55 1.92 -7.34
CA ILE A 246 0.10 1.98 -7.27
C ILE A 246 -0.42 0.56 -7.45
N VAL A 247 -1.12 0.03 -6.45
CA VAL A 247 -1.67 -1.32 -6.45
C VAL A 247 -3.15 -1.25 -6.19
N ASP A 248 -3.97 -1.75 -7.13
CA ASP A 248 -5.43 -1.65 -7.00
C ASP A 248 -5.96 -2.66 -5.97
N ASN A 249 -5.51 -3.92 -6.00
CA ASN A 249 -5.87 -4.93 -5.01
C ASN A 249 -4.68 -5.84 -4.68
N LEU A 250 -4.41 -6.04 -3.39
CA LEU A 250 -3.31 -6.85 -2.89
C LEU A 250 -3.84 -8.01 -2.05
N GLU A 251 -3.73 -9.24 -2.57
CA GLU A 251 -4.16 -10.45 -1.86
C GLU A 251 -3.19 -10.87 -0.75
N SER A 252 -3.64 -11.82 0.09
CA SER A 252 -2.85 -12.41 1.17
C SER A 252 -1.52 -12.97 0.67
N GLU A 253 -0.42 -12.66 1.38
CA GLU A 253 0.94 -13.11 1.04
C GLU A 253 1.31 -12.86 -0.44
N ALA A 254 0.85 -11.76 -1.03
CA ALA A 254 1.22 -11.39 -2.39
C ALA A 254 2.75 -11.31 -2.58
N PHE A 255 3.45 -10.90 -1.53
CA PHE A 255 4.91 -10.87 -1.44
C PHE A 255 5.41 -11.96 -0.47
N ASP A 256 5.93 -13.07 -0.99
CA ASP A 256 6.73 -14.05 -0.24
C ASP A 256 8.21 -13.75 -0.50
N VAL A 257 8.79 -12.92 0.36
CA VAL A 257 10.15 -12.42 0.19
C VAL A 257 11.00 -12.80 1.41
N THR A 258 12.05 -13.59 1.20
CA THR A 258 13.00 -13.95 2.26
C THR A 258 14.19 -12.98 2.23
N ALA A 259 14.09 -11.83 2.88
CA ALA A 259 15.12 -10.78 2.83
C ALA A 259 16.29 -11.04 3.79
N GLN A 260 17.49 -10.62 3.39
CA GLN A 260 18.70 -10.66 4.23
C GLN A 260 19.01 -9.32 4.92
N GLY A 261 18.19 -8.30 4.68
CA GLY A 261 18.43 -6.96 5.19
C GLY A 261 17.15 -6.12 5.22
N ALA A 262 17.30 -4.80 5.09
CA ALA A 262 16.21 -3.86 5.28
C ALA A 262 15.11 -3.99 4.21
N VAL A 263 13.86 -3.81 4.64
CA VAL A 263 12.67 -3.78 3.79
C VAL A 263 12.09 -2.38 3.84
N ILE A 264 11.93 -1.74 2.68
CA ILE A 264 11.47 -0.36 2.57
C ILE A 264 10.20 -0.34 1.71
N ILE A 265 9.08 0.06 2.30
CA ILE A 265 7.79 0.19 1.66
C ILE A 265 7.32 1.64 1.86
N LYS A 266 7.46 2.49 0.84
CA LYS A 266 7.18 3.92 0.98
C LYS A 266 6.47 4.57 -0.21
N ASN A 267 5.70 5.62 0.05
CA ASN A 267 5.03 6.40 -1.00
C ASN A 267 4.10 5.57 -1.89
N ASN A 268 3.57 4.44 -1.41
CA ASN A 268 2.69 3.60 -2.21
C ASN A 268 1.23 3.96 -2.01
N THR A 269 0.43 3.70 -3.04
CA THR A 269 -1.03 3.80 -2.99
C THR A 269 -1.61 2.41 -3.14
N PHE A 270 -2.28 1.93 -2.09
CA PHE A 270 -2.97 0.65 -2.07
C PHE A 270 -4.47 0.88 -2.10
N GLY A 271 -5.15 0.30 -3.08
CA GLY A 271 -6.60 0.29 -3.15
C GLY A 271 -7.17 -0.59 -2.05
N SER A 272 -7.24 -1.90 -2.29
CA SER A 272 -7.71 -2.90 -1.33
C SER A 272 -6.55 -3.78 -0.84
N ILE A 273 -6.45 -4.01 0.47
CA ILE A 273 -5.44 -4.91 1.07
C ILE A 273 -6.14 -6.02 1.86
N SER A 274 -5.94 -7.27 1.43
CA SER A 274 -6.42 -8.46 2.13
C SER A 274 -5.58 -8.76 3.38
N VAL A 275 -6.15 -9.55 4.30
CA VAL A 275 -5.47 -10.05 5.49
C VAL A 275 -4.12 -10.70 5.16
N GLY A 276 -3.06 -10.36 5.90
CA GLY A 276 -1.74 -10.97 5.78
C GLY A 276 -0.99 -10.67 4.47
N ALA A 277 -1.33 -9.60 3.74
CA ALA A 277 -0.70 -9.27 2.46
C ALA A 277 0.84 -9.17 2.51
N PHE A 278 1.39 -8.65 3.62
CA PHE A 278 2.84 -8.47 3.83
C PHE A 278 3.48 -9.53 4.74
N LEU A 279 2.70 -10.49 5.22
CA LEU A 279 3.15 -11.51 6.19
C LEU A 279 4.21 -12.45 5.59
N GLY A 280 4.19 -12.65 4.26
CA GLY A 280 5.18 -13.43 3.53
C GLY A 280 6.58 -12.79 3.48
N ILE A 281 6.73 -11.53 3.89
CA ILE A 281 8.04 -10.88 4.01
C ILE A 281 8.70 -11.30 5.33
N ARG A 282 9.75 -12.12 5.24
CA ARG A 282 10.44 -12.74 6.38
C ARG A 282 11.96 -12.61 6.22
N ALA A 283 12.71 -12.69 7.33
CA ALA A 283 14.16 -12.74 7.22
C ALA A 283 14.63 -14.14 6.76
N ASP A 284 15.71 -14.16 6.00
CA ASP A 284 16.36 -15.39 5.56
C ASP A 284 16.94 -16.17 6.76
N ARG A 285 16.62 -17.46 6.85
CA ARG A 285 16.98 -18.33 7.98
C ARG A 285 18.48 -18.57 8.06
N GLU A 286 19.20 -18.53 6.94
CA GLU A 286 20.65 -18.75 6.92
C GLU A 286 21.42 -17.56 7.52
N THR A 287 20.85 -16.36 7.48
CA THR A 287 21.42 -15.17 8.14
C THR A 287 21.08 -15.08 9.62
N ARG A 288 20.26 -16.00 10.15
CA ARG A 288 19.92 -16.09 11.57
C ARG A 288 21.15 -16.58 12.35
N SER A 289 22.01 -15.65 12.73
CA SER A 289 23.16 -15.90 13.60
C SER A 289 22.71 -16.64 14.87
N PRO A 290 23.55 -17.53 15.43
CA PRO A 290 23.23 -18.26 16.66
C PRO A 290 22.87 -17.29 17.81
N PRO A 291 22.06 -17.74 18.78
CA PRO A 291 21.33 -16.90 19.75
C PRO A 291 22.20 -16.19 20.81
N SER A 292 23.49 -15.98 20.55
CA SER A 292 24.47 -15.39 21.49
C SER A 292 24.78 -13.91 21.26
N SER A 293 24.30 -13.28 20.19
CA SER A 293 24.30 -11.82 20.03
C SER A 293 22.86 -11.30 20.06
N ALA A 294 22.63 -10.24 20.84
CA ALA A 294 21.37 -9.51 20.86
C ALA A 294 20.89 -9.26 19.41
N SER A 295 19.62 -9.60 19.18
CA SER A 295 18.94 -9.70 17.90
C SER A 295 19.38 -8.67 16.85
N LEU A 296 20.03 -9.14 15.77
CA LEU A 296 20.08 -8.40 14.52
C LEU A 296 18.70 -8.50 13.85
N THR A 297 17.71 -7.82 14.42
CA THR A 297 16.44 -7.57 13.73
C THR A 297 16.71 -6.55 12.64
N HIS A 298 16.23 -6.83 11.42
CA HIS A 298 16.36 -5.88 10.32
C HIS A 298 15.24 -4.84 10.40
N ASP A 299 15.46 -3.65 9.85
CA ASP A 299 14.42 -2.61 9.83
C ASP A 299 13.41 -2.89 8.71
N LEU A 300 12.11 -2.80 9.04
CA LEU A 300 11.03 -2.76 8.08
C LEU A 300 10.38 -1.38 8.14
N ILE A 301 10.61 -0.57 7.12
CA ILE A 301 10.18 0.82 7.06
C ILE A 301 8.90 0.89 6.21
N PHE A 302 7.78 1.25 6.83
CA PHE A 302 6.48 1.44 6.17
C PHE A 302 6.04 2.90 6.32
N LYS A 303 6.39 3.76 5.35
CA LYS A 303 6.24 5.22 5.48
C LYS A 303 5.49 5.88 4.33
N ASN A 304 4.62 6.83 4.63
CA ASN A 304 3.92 7.64 3.63
C ASN A 304 3.13 6.77 2.62
N ASN A 305 2.42 5.76 3.10
CA ASN A 305 1.58 4.92 2.25
C ASN A 305 0.13 5.33 2.42
N SER A 306 -0.65 5.25 1.34
CA SER A 306 -2.10 5.47 1.38
C SER A 306 -2.85 4.16 1.16
N VAL A 307 -3.95 3.97 1.88
CA VAL A 307 -4.78 2.76 1.84
C VAL A 307 -6.25 3.16 1.79
N SER A 308 -7.02 2.64 0.82
CA SER A 308 -8.44 2.97 0.72
C SER A 308 -9.35 1.96 1.43
N ASN A 309 -9.12 0.67 1.26
CA ASN A 309 -9.87 -0.41 1.90
C ASN A 309 -8.91 -1.47 2.44
N PHE A 310 -9.14 -1.94 3.66
CA PHE A 310 -8.26 -2.93 4.29
C PHE A 310 -8.97 -3.78 5.32
N GLU A 311 -8.60 -5.05 5.38
CA GLU A 311 -9.12 -6.02 6.34
C GLU A 311 -8.37 -5.96 7.68
N GLU A 312 -8.95 -6.55 8.73
CA GLU A 312 -8.27 -6.76 10.01
C GLU A 312 -7.02 -7.65 9.79
N GLY A 313 -5.84 -7.17 10.20
CA GLY A 313 -4.59 -7.89 9.96
C GLY A 313 -4.06 -7.80 8.52
N SER A 314 -4.51 -6.84 7.73
CA SER A 314 -3.93 -6.54 6.40
C SER A 314 -2.44 -6.13 6.48
N LEU A 315 -2.07 -5.29 7.44
CA LEU A 315 -0.71 -4.79 7.69
C LEU A 315 0.03 -5.62 8.76
N MET A 316 0.00 -6.94 8.61
CA MET A 316 0.74 -7.86 9.47
C MET A 316 2.19 -8.01 9.00
N PHE A 317 3.13 -7.84 9.93
CA PHE A 317 4.57 -8.01 9.69
C PHE A 317 5.18 -9.09 10.60
N ASP A 318 6.24 -9.76 10.12
CA ASP A 318 7.05 -10.68 10.91
C ASP A 318 7.93 -9.92 11.92
N ARG A 319 7.38 -9.70 13.12
CA ARG A 319 8.05 -9.03 14.25
C ARG A 319 9.18 -9.86 14.88
N THR A 320 9.32 -11.14 14.52
CA THR A 320 10.43 -11.97 15.02
C THR A 320 11.71 -11.71 14.25
N SER A 321 11.57 -11.27 13.00
CA SER A 321 12.66 -11.03 12.06
C SER A 321 12.94 -9.55 11.86
N PHE A 322 11.90 -8.71 11.94
CA PHE A 322 11.98 -7.30 11.65
C PHE A 322 11.50 -6.41 12.79
N ARG A 323 12.06 -5.20 12.85
CA ARG A 323 11.54 -4.08 13.63
C ARG A 323 10.69 -3.18 12.71
N PRO A 324 9.35 -3.24 12.77
CA PRO A 324 8.50 -2.42 11.92
C PRO A 324 8.46 -0.96 12.41
N GLU A 325 8.75 -0.03 11.51
CA GLU A 325 8.55 1.41 11.67
C GLU A 325 7.40 1.85 10.78
N LEU A 326 6.25 2.17 11.38
CA LEU A 326 5.10 2.72 10.67
C LEU A 326 5.06 4.22 10.88
N ASP A 327 4.91 4.99 9.80
CA ASP A 327 4.79 6.44 9.88
C ASP A 327 3.99 6.99 8.69
N ASN A 328 3.23 8.07 8.89
CA ASN A 328 2.46 8.72 7.83
C ASN A 328 1.57 7.75 7.01
N LEU A 329 0.83 6.86 7.66
CA LEU A 329 -0.15 6.00 7.00
C LEU A 329 -1.45 6.77 6.78
N ILE A 330 -1.79 7.03 5.52
CA ILE A 330 -3.00 7.74 5.12
C ILE A 330 -4.11 6.72 4.83
N ILE A 331 -5.20 6.81 5.57
CA ILE A 331 -6.43 6.10 5.24
C ILE A 331 -7.26 7.02 4.35
N SER A 332 -7.42 6.64 3.08
CA SER A 332 -8.11 7.40 2.04
C SER A 332 -9.63 7.37 2.19
N LEU A 333 -10.11 7.47 3.42
CA LEU A 333 -11.51 7.55 3.81
C LEU A 333 -11.72 8.79 4.69
N PRO A 334 -12.93 9.39 4.67
CA PRO A 334 -13.24 10.50 5.55
C PRO A 334 -13.13 10.07 7.01
N CYS A 335 -12.51 10.90 7.84
CA CYS A 335 -12.34 10.64 9.28
C CYS A 335 -13.70 10.48 9.98
N ASP A 336 -13.88 9.38 10.72
CA ASP A 336 -15.03 9.15 11.59
C ASP A 336 -14.57 8.72 12.99
N CYS A 337 -15.03 9.46 14.00
CA CYS A 337 -14.74 9.21 15.42
C CYS A 337 -15.01 7.77 15.87
N GLN A 338 -15.99 7.09 15.29
CA GLN A 338 -16.29 5.69 15.63
C GLN A 338 -15.29 4.73 14.99
N MET A 339 -14.77 5.07 13.81
CA MET A 339 -13.91 4.21 13.01
C MET A 339 -12.41 4.38 13.33
N LEU A 340 -11.97 5.55 13.80
CA LEU A 340 -10.57 5.78 14.20
C LEU A 340 -9.99 4.68 15.12
N PRO A 341 -10.64 4.31 16.25
CA PRO A 341 -10.10 3.25 17.12
C PRO A 341 -10.13 1.87 16.45
N VAL A 342 -11.09 1.61 15.56
CA VAL A 342 -11.20 0.35 14.81
C VAL A 342 -10.03 0.23 13.83
N TRP A 343 -9.79 1.26 13.01
CA TRP A 343 -8.68 1.31 12.07
C TRP A 343 -7.32 1.18 12.76
N LYS A 344 -7.13 1.91 13.86
CA LYS A 344 -5.91 1.81 14.67
C LYS A 344 -5.68 0.38 15.18
N ASN A 345 -6.73 -0.27 15.68
CA ASN A 345 -6.64 -1.65 16.16
C ASN A 345 -6.36 -2.67 15.04
N TYR A 346 -6.97 -2.50 13.85
CA TYR A 346 -6.76 -3.39 12.71
C TYR A 346 -5.31 -3.40 12.21
N VAL A 347 -4.59 -2.28 12.37
CA VAL A 347 -3.19 -2.16 11.99
C VAL A 347 -2.23 -2.60 13.10
N LEU A 348 -2.50 -2.20 14.35
CA LEU A 348 -1.53 -2.39 15.45
C LEU A 348 -1.72 -3.70 16.23
N ASN A 349 -2.98 -4.13 16.42
CA ASN A 349 -3.35 -5.24 17.29
C ASN A 349 -3.96 -6.39 16.49
N TYR A 350 -3.11 -7.04 15.70
CA TYR A 350 -3.47 -8.23 14.92
C TYR A 350 -3.17 -9.55 15.64
N THR A 351 -2.98 -9.54 16.96
CA THR A 351 -2.64 -10.74 17.76
C THR A 351 -3.71 -11.85 17.63
N ASN A 352 -4.99 -11.44 17.59
CA ASN A 352 -6.12 -12.34 17.41
C ASN A 352 -6.17 -12.95 16.00
N VAL A 353 -5.86 -12.16 14.97
CA VAL A 353 -5.81 -12.62 13.58
C VAL A 353 -4.60 -13.53 13.36
N TYR A 354 -3.44 -13.16 13.91
CA TYR A 354 -2.21 -13.95 13.85
C TYR A 354 -2.43 -15.36 14.39
N SER A 355 -3.02 -15.49 15.58
CA SER A 355 -3.34 -16.80 16.15
C SER A 355 -4.31 -17.61 15.29
N ARG A 356 -5.34 -16.99 14.69
CA ARG A 356 -6.27 -17.68 13.78
C ARG A 356 -5.61 -18.12 12.47
N PHE A 357 -4.72 -17.31 11.90
CA PHE A 357 -4.03 -17.62 10.65
C PHE A 357 -3.10 -18.82 10.84
N TYR A 358 -2.29 -18.82 11.89
CA TYR A 358 -1.31 -19.89 12.15
C TYR A 358 -1.88 -21.12 12.87
N ALA A 359 -2.97 -21.00 13.64
CA ALA A 359 -3.65 -22.16 14.24
C ALA A 359 -4.27 -23.10 13.19
N ARG A 360 -4.48 -22.60 11.95
CA ARG A 360 -5.03 -23.40 10.86
C ARG A 360 -3.96 -24.19 10.09
N GLU A 361 -2.69 -23.76 10.14
CA GLU A 361 -1.61 -24.37 9.34
C GLU A 361 -0.74 -25.37 10.08
N ASN A 362 -0.64 -25.37 11.43
CA ASN A 362 0.13 -26.38 12.15
C ASN A 362 -0.42 -26.73 13.55
N LEU A 363 -0.70 -28.02 13.74
CA LEU A 363 -1.14 -28.65 14.99
C LEU A 363 0.01 -28.86 16.01
N PHE A 364 1.19 -28.33 15.75
CA PHE A 364 2.35 -28.43 16.64
C PHE A 364 3.12 -27.11 16.64
N VAL A 365 3.35 -26.61 17.86
CA VAL A 365 4.06 -25.36 18.24
C VAL A 365 3.12 -24.13 18.38
N PRO A 366 2.63 -23.82 19.60
CA PRO A 366 2.12 -22.49 19.86
C PRO A 366 3.28 -21.49 19.70
N PRO A 367 3.07 -20.32 19.07
CA PRO A 367 4.09 -19.28 19.10
C PRO A 367 4.27 -18.93 20.58
N GLN A 368 5.50 -19.15 21.08
CA GLN A 368 5.88 -18.65 22.39
C GLN A 368 5.55 -17.16 22.40
N SER A 369 4.67 -16.77 23.30
CA SER A 369 4.31 -15.40 23.63
C SER A 369 5.55 -14.69 24.20
N GLN A 370 6.54 -14.42 23.36
CA GLN A 370 7.51 -13.39 23.67
C GLN A 370 6.73 -12.07 23.66
N PRO A 371 6.87 -11.23 24.70
CA PRO A 371 6.28 -9.92 24.71
C PRO A 371 6.83 -9.17 23.49
N GLN A 372 6.00 -9.03 22.46
CA GLN A 372 6.35 -8.23 21.29
C GLN A 372 6.43 -6.79 21.76
N GLU A 373 7.56 -6.14 21.49
CA GLU A 373 7.66 -4.69 21.70
C GLU A 373 6.52 -4.02 20.92
N PRO A 374 5.79 -3.09 21.54
CA PRO A 374 4.76 -2.34 20.84
C PRO A 374 5.40 -1.59 19.67
N ILE A 375 4.69 -1.53 18.54
CA ILE A 375 5.10 -0.70 17.41
C ILE A 375 5.21 0.75 17.93
N ASN A 376 6.35 1.40 17.69
CA ASN A 376 6.53 2.80 18.08
C ASN A 376 5.49 3.66 17.36
N GLU A 377 4.56 4.24 18.13
CA GLU A 377 3.55 5.16 17.63
C GLU A 377 4.02 6.60 17.78
N THR A 378 4.02 7.34 16.67
CA THR A 378 4.08 8.80 16.65
C THR A 378 2.67 9.36 16.47
N PRO A 379 2.39 10.60 16.92
CA PRO A 379 1.09 11.24 16.67
C PRO A 379 0.76 11.38 15.17
N GLU A 380 1.78 11.36 14.31
CA GLU A 380 1.68 11.45 12.84
C GLU A 380 1.60 10.06 12.15
N THR A 381 1.61 8.96 12.90
CA THR A 381 1.59 7.61 12.32
C THR A 381 0.33 7.34 11.50
N PHE A 382 -0.83 7.83 11.96
CA PHE A 382 -2.13 7.59 11.32
C PHE A 382 -2.79 8.90 10.91
N LEU A 383 -3.15 8.97 9.63
CA LEU A 383 -3.78 10.11 8.98
C LEU A 383 -5.09 9.65 8.32
N CYS A 384 -6.11 10.49 8.30
CA CYS A 384 -7.33 10.28 7.51
C CYS A 384 -7.70 11.57 6.78
N LEU A 385 -8.67 11.52 5.86
CA LEU A 385 -9.09 12.69 5.11
C LEU A 385 -10.13 13.47 5.92
N ASP A 386 -9.91 14.77 6.12
CA ASP A 386 -10.92 15.62 6.74
C ASP A 386 -12.16 15.71 5.82
N GLY A 387 -13.36 15.66 6.39
CA GLY A 387 -14.63 15.65 5.66
C GLY A 387 -14.98 16.98 4.97
N GLY A 388 -14.08 17.97 5.01
CA GLY A 388 -14.18 19.24 4.31
C GLY A 388 -13.97 19.13 2.79
N ILE A 389 -14.19 20.25 2.09
CA ILE A 389 -14.23 20.34 0.62
C ILE A 389 -12.88 19.96 -0.03
N ASP A 390 -11.77 20.09 0.70
CA ASP A 390 -10.41 19.92 0.17
C ASP A 390 -9.74 18.58 0.55
N GLY A 391 -10.40 17.72 1.33
CA GLY A 391 -9.91 16.37 1.65
C GLY A 391 -8.49 16.32 2.24
N THR A 392 -8.10 17.33 3.02
CA THR A 392 -6.73 17.43 3.55
C THR A 392 -6.44 16.33 4.57
N PRO A 393 -5.26 15.69 4.53
CA PRO A 393 -4.90 14.68 5.52
C PRO A 393 -4.73 15.34 6.90
N ILE A 394 -5.39 14.77 7.90
CA ILE A 394 -5.31 15.18 9.31
C ILE A 394 -4.95 13.98 10.19
N SER A 395 -4.15 14.21 11.24
CA SER A 395 -3.78 13.16 12.18
C SER A 395 -4.98 12.69 12.99
N PHE A 396 -4.98 11.41 13.36
CA PHE A 396 -6.04 10.85 14.20
C PHE A 396 -6.16 11.59 15.53
N VAL A 397 -5.03 11.94 16.15
CA VAL A 397 -4.97 12.64 17.44
C VAL A 397 -5.58 14.04 17.32
N ASP A 398 -5.25 14.77 16.26
CA ASP A 398 -5.79 16.13 16.05
C ASP A 398 -7.29 16.09 15.74
N TYR A 399 -7.74 15.13 14.91
CA TYR A 399 -9.16 14.98 14.58
C TYR A 399 -9.98 14.58 15.82
N GLU A 400 -9.48 13.62 16.62
CA GLU A 400 -10.13 13.20 17.85
C GLU A 400 -10.29 14.36 18.84
N GLY A 401 -9.23 15.16 19.02
CA GLY A 401 -9.27 16.33 19.88
C GLY A 401 -10.28 17.39 19.44
N ARG A 402 -10.38 17.66 18.13
CA ARG A 402 -11.24 18.73 17.58
C ARG A 402 -12.70 18.32 17.43
N HIS A 403 -12.97 17.10 16.95
CA HIS A 403 -14.30 16.70 16.50
C HIS A 403 -14.95 15.63 17.40
N CYS A 404 -14.16 14.79 18.08
CA CYS A 404 -14.68 13.67 18.85
C CYS A 404 -14.85 13.97 20.35
N SER A 405 -14.34 15.11 20.83
CA SER A 405 -14.39 15.54 22.25
C SER A 405 -15.77 16.04 22.74
N LEU A 406 -16.86 15.65 22.07
CA LEU A 406 -18.25 15.96 22.46
C LEU A 406 -18.65 15.38 23.84
N GLY A 407 -17.90 14.41 24.38
CA GLY A 407 -18.08 13.92 25.75
C GLY A 407 -17.76 14.97 26.83
N GLY A 408 -16.83 15.89 26.56
CA GLY A 408 -16.53 17.00 27.48
C GLY A 408 -17.61 18.08 27.47
N SER A 409 -18.11 18.42 26.28
CA SER A 409 -19.12 19.46 26.11
C SER A 409 -20.49 19.06 26.69
N THR A 410 -20.88 17.79 26.55
CA THR A 410 -22.12 17.27 27.16
C THR A 410 -22.06 17.24 28.68
N LEU A 411 -20.92 16.85 29.28
CA LEU A 411 -20.74 16.87 30.74
C LEU A 411 -20.75 18.31 31.27
N VAL A 412 -20.09 19.25 30.57
CA VAL A 412 -20.17 20.68 30.89
C VAL A 412 -21.59 21.21 30.77
N PHE A 413 -22.34 20.85 29.71
CA PHE A 413 -23.76 21.20 29.58
C PHE A 413 -24.62 20.65 30.71
N ILE A 414 -24.41 19.38 31.11
CA ILE A 414 -25.10 18.77 32.24
C ILE A 414 -24.77 19.50 33.55
N LEU A 415 -23.50 19.84 33.78
CA LEU A 415 -23.10 20.61 34.96
C LEU A 415 -23.71 22.02 34.99
N ILE A 416 -23.81 22.69 33.83
CA ILE A 416 -24.49 23.98 33.71
C ILE A 416 -25.98 23.84 34.03
N ILE A 417 -26.67 22.81 33.51
CA ILE A 417 -28.09 22.55 33.78
C ILE A 417 -28.31 22.25 35.27
N VAL A 418 -27.51 21.37 35.86
CA VAL A 418 -27.59 21.04 37.30
C VAL A 418 -27.31 22.27 38.16
N GLY A 419 -26.30 23.07 37.80
CA GLY A 419 -26.00 24.34 38.47
C GLY A 419 -27.15 25.34 38.40
N ALA A 420 -27.81 25.46 37.24
CA ALA A 420 -28.97 26.32 37.05
C ALA A 420 -30.17 25.87 37.89
N ILE A 421 -30.43 24.55 37.97
CA ILE A 421 -31.49 23.98 38.80
C ILE A 421 -31.23 24.27 40.29
N LEU A 422 -30.00 24.07 40.76
CA LEU A 422 -29.63 24.36 42.15
C LEU A 422 -29.78 25.85 42.48
N ALA A 423 -29.37 26.74 41.57
CA ALA A 423 -29.55 28.18 41.74
C ALA A 423 -31.03 28.56 41.82
N LEU A 424 -31.88 27.96 40.98
CA LEU A 424 -33.34 28.14 41.01
C LEU A 424 -33.93 27.71 42.37
N ILE A 425 -33.53 26.54 42.88
CA ILE A 425 -33.98 26.05 44.19
C ILE A 425 -33.57 27.02 45.30
N ILE A 426 -32.33 27.52 45.29
CA ILE A 426 -31.84 28.50 46.27
C ILE A 426 -32.64 29.80 46.17
N CYS A 427 -32.89 30.31 44.96
CA CYS A 427 -33.72 31.50 44.75
C CYS A 427 -35.14 31.31 45.30
N VAL A 428 -35.79 30.17 45.05
CA VAL A 428 -37.12 29.86 45.58
C VAL A 428 -37.09 29.81 47.12
N CYS A 429 -36.09 29.14 47.71
CA CYS A 429 -35.91 29.09 49.16
C CYS A 429 -35.69 30.49 49.77
N LEU A 430 -34.90 31.35 49.12
CA LEU A 430 -34.69 32.73 49.55
C LEU A 430 -35.96 33.58 49.43
N ILE A 431 -36.74 33.42 48.36
CA ILE A 431 -38.04 34.09 48.21
C ILE A 431 -38.98 33.66 49.33
N VAL A 432 -39.10 32.35 49.60
CA VAL A 432 -39.94 31.81 50.68
C VAL A 432 -39.48 32.33 52.04
N TRP A 433 -38.17 32.37 52.29
CA TRP A 433 -37.60 32.91 53.53
C TRP A 433 -37.85 34.41 53.68
N CYS A 434 -37.65 35.20 52.63
CA CYS A 434 -37.97 36.64 52.60
C CYS A 434 -39.46 36.88 52.82
N CYS A 435 -40.35 36.10 52.20
CA CYS A 435 -41.79 36.16 52.42
C CYS A 435 -42.18 35.82 53.87
N ARG A 436 -41.56 34.78 54.47
CA ARG A 436 -41.77 34.42 55.88
C ARG A 436 -41.26 35.50 56.84
N ARG A 437 -40.06 36.03 56.59
CA ARG A 437 -39.45 37.09 57.42
C ARG A 437 -40.24 38.40 57.34
N ARG A 438 -40.74 38.77 56.15
CA ARG A 438 -41.63 39.92 55.96
C ARG A 438 -42.96 39.74 56.70
N ARG A 439 -43.55 38.54 56.68
CA ARG A 439 -44.76 38.22 57.49
C ARG A 439 -44.49 38.33 58.99
N GLN A 440 -43.33 37.89 59.49
CA GLN A 440 -42.99 38.02 60.91
C GLN A 440 -42.77 39.48 61.33
N ASN A 441 -42.14 40.32 60.50
CA ASN A 441 -41.96 41.73 60.81
C ASN A 441 -43.28 42.52 60.74
N ASN A 442 -44.19 42.19 59.83
CA ASN A 442 -45.52 42.83 59.77
C ASN A 442 -46.44 42.45 60.94
N ARG A 443 -46.19 41.34 61.65
CA ARG A 443 -46.96 40.96 62.85
C ARG A 443 -46.58 41.74 64.11
N LYS A 444 -45.44 42.46 64.13
CA LYS A 444 -44.98 43.21 65.32
C LYS A 444 -45.37 44.70 65.30
N LYS A 445 -46.22 45.15 64.36
CA LYS A 445 -46.52 46.58 64.14
C LYS A 445 -47.94 47.03 64.50
N TRP A 446 -48.65 46.27 65.36
CA TRP A 446 -49.92 46.75 65.96
C TRP A 446 -49.74 46.90 67.47
N ILE A 447 -49.59 48.15 67.90
CA ILE A 447 -49.49 48.62 69.29
C ILE A 447 -50.87 49.11 69.76
N SER A 448 -51.25 48.64 70.95
CA SER A 448 -52.15 49.17 71.99
C SER A 448 -53.28 50.17 71.68
N VAL A 449 -54.48 49.89 72.22
CA VAL A 449 -55.33 50.91 72.87
C VAL A 449 -55.92 50.32 74.18
N PRO A 450 -55.86 51.04 75.31
CA PRO A 450 -56.44 50.67 76.60
C PRO A 450 -57.86 51.23 76.78
N THR A 451 -58.76 50.48 77.42
CA THR A 451 -60.01 51.03 77.97
C THR A 451 -60.26 50.47 79.37
N ASN A 452 -60.13 51.36 80.36
CA ASN A 452 -60.57 51.18 81.72
C ASN A 452 -62.08 51.40 81.85
N ALA A 453 -62.64 50.76 82.88
CA ALA A 453 -63.82 51.14 83.68
C ALA A 453 -65.19 50.49 83.30
N PRO A 454 -66.13 50.35 84.26
CA PRO A 454 -66.18 49.20 85.18
C PRO A 454 -67.62 48.64 85.43
N ASP A 455 -67.69 47.56 86.21
CA ASP A 455 -68.76 47.20 87.17
C ASP A 455 -70.17 46.85 86.63
N VAL A 456 -70.98 45.91 87.12
CA VAL A 456 -71.10 45.02 88.30
C VAL A 456 -72.03 43.87 87.83
N VAL A 457 -71.88 42.59 88.20
CA VAL A 457 -72.69 41.81 89.18
C VAL A 457 -72.50 40.34 88.75
N SER A 458 -71.67 39.54 89.40
CA SER A 458 -71.90 38.75 90.62
C SER A 458 -72.61 37.40 90.41
N LYS A 459 -72.07 36.40 91.13
CA LYS A 459 -72.53 35.03 91.42
C LYS A 459 -72.15 33.95 90.39
N LYS A 460 -71.61 32.78 90.76
CA LYS A 460 -71.30 32.15 92.06
C LYS A 460 -70.62 30.80 91.77
N ASN A 461 -69.52 30.51 92.46
CA ASN A 461 -68.93 29.20 92.85
C ASN A 461 -68.89 28.08 91.79
N GLY A 462 -67.73 27.55 91.35
CA GLY A 462 -66.66 26.99 92.17
C GLY A 462 -66.89 25.47 92.34
N VAL A 463 -65.94 24.66 91.84
CA VAL A 463 -65.42 23.37 92.38
C VAL A 463 -64.95 22.41 91.25
N ILE A 464 -63.61 22.32 91.14
CA ILE A 464 -62.73 21.14 91.05
C ILE A 464 -63.13 19.94 90.16
N GLY A 465 -62.36 19.78 89.08
CA GLY A 465 -61.48 18.62 88.85
C GLY A 465 -62.07 17.34 88.25
N ARG A 466 -61.46 16.88 87.13
CA ARG A 466 -60.58 15.69 87.08
C ARG A 466 -60.69 14.92 85.74
N GLU A 467 -59.52 14.73 85.14
CA GLU A 467 -59.01 13.63 84.30
C GLU A 467 -59.80 13.12 83.07
N ALA A 468 -59.10 13.24 81.93
CA ALA A 468 -58.70 12.16 81.03
C ALA A 468 -59.75 11.20 80.46
N ALA A 469 -59.84 11.26 79.12
CA ALA A 469 -59.64 10.15 78.18
C ALA A 469 -60.77 9.96 77.15
N THR A 470 -60.30 9.78 75.91
CA THR A 470 -60.91 9.10 74.76
C THR A 470 -61.90 9.83 73.83
N SER A 471 -61.48 9.82 72.55
CA SER A 471 -62.26 9.66 71.32
C SER A 471 -62.88 10.90 70.65
N GLY A 472 -62.58 11.04 69.34
CA GLY A 472 -63.39 11.84 68.40
C GLY A 472 -62.59 12.82 67.53
N THR A 473 -62.19 12.40 66.32
CA THR A 473 -61.92 13.28 65.17
C THR A 473 -63.26 13.79 64.57
N PRO A 474 -63.27 14.62 63.50
CA PRO A 474 -62.75 15.99 63.35
C PRO A 474 -63.90 16.98 63.01
N VAL A 475 -63.76 18.28 63.30
CA VAL A 475 -64.76 19.28 62.85
C VAL A 475 -64.13 20.34 61.95
N ASP A 476 -64.63 20.30 60.73
CA ASP A 476 -64.49 21.17 59.57
C ASP A 476 -64.97 22.61 59.87
N SER A 477 -64.15 23.62 59.59
CA SER A 477 -64.51 25.04 59.75
C SER A 477 -64.80 25.67 58.39
N ARG A 478 -66.01 25.41 57.90
CA ARG A 478 -66.62 26.15 56.79
C ARG A 478 -66.85 27.60 57.20
N ILE A 479 -66.13 28.50 56.53
CA ILE A 479 -66.40 29.93 56.54
C ILE A 479 -67.47 30.18 55.47
N THR A 480 -68.71 30.39 55.92
CA THR A 480 -69.82 30.89 55.10
C THR A 480 -69.81 32.42 55.09
N MET A 481 -69.59 33.00 53.91
CA MET A 481 -69.78 34.42 53.61
C MET A 481 -71.15 34.57 52.93
N VAL A 482 -72.03 35.37 53.52
CA VAL A 482 -73.35 35.71 52.97
C VAL A 482 -73.24 37.10 52.34
N VAL A 483 -73.53 37.20 51.05
CA VAL A 483 -73.62 38.45 50.28
C VAL A 483 -75.11 38.70 49.97
N PRO A 484 -75.68 39.87 50.31
CA PRO A 484 -77.03 40.23 49.94
C PRO A 484 -76.97 40.97 48.60
N ASP A 485 -77.21 40.25 47.51
CA ASP A 485 -77.90 40.76 46.32
C ASP A 485 -77.97 39.64 45.31
N GLY A 486 -79.16 39.06 45.20
CA GLY A 486 -79.41 37.87 44.43
C GLY A 486 -79.17 38.09 42.94
N ARG A 487 -78.00 37.63 42.46
CA ARG A 487 -77.76 37.15 41.08
C ARG A 487 -76.32 36.64 40.83
N LEU A 488 -76.30 35.50 40.11
CA LEU A 488 -75.29 35.04 39.13
C LEU A 488 -73.95 34.50 39.69
N TYR A 489 -73.17 33.62 39.06
CA TYR A 489 -73.13 32.96 37.74
C TYR A 489 -72.64 31.51 37.96
N ARG A 490 -73.12 30.54 37.17
CA ARG A 490 -72.56 29.19 37.08
C ARG A 490 -71.87 29.08 35.72
N GLU A 491 -70.55 29.23 35.69
CA GLU A 491 -69.78 28.93 34.48
C GLU A 491 -69.32 27.46 34.49
N THR A 492 -69.43 26.88 33.31
CA THR A 492 -69.38 25.48 32.91
C THR A 492 -68.01 25.11 32.36
N GLU A 493 -67.56 23.88 32.69
CA GLU A 493 -66.81 22.93 31.84
C GLU A 493 -65.59 23.42 31.04
N PHE A 494 -64.41 22.88 31.38
CA PHE A 494 -63.27 22.83 30.46
C PHE A 494 -63.21 21.45 29.79
N HIS A 495 -63.24 21.47 28.46
CA HIS A 495 -63.13 20.34 27.54
C HIS A 495 -61.78 19.61 27.67
N VAL A 496 -61.85 18.28 27.70
CA VAL A 496 -60.73 17.36 27.44
C VAL A 496 -60.74 17.01 25.96
N ILE A 497 -59.65 17.28 25.25
CA ILE A 497 -59.43 16.80 23.87
C ILE A 497 -58.53 15.57 23.96
N VAL A 498 -59.04 14.42 23.52
CA VAL A 498 -58.29 13.19 23.26
C VAL A 498 -58.63 12.73 21.84
N GLU A 499 -57.65 12.76 20.95
CA GLU A 499 -57.61 12.07 19.65
C GLU A 499 -56.11 11.96 19.28
N LYS A 500 -55.52 10.89 18.75
CA LYS A 500 -55.94 9.52 18.39
C LYS A 500 -54.62 8.77 18.10
N ALA A 501 -54.54 7.49 18.48
CA ALA A 501 -53.42 6.61 18.12
C ALA A 501 -53.72 5.89 16.81
N GLU A 502 -52.71 5.66 15.97
CA GLU A 502 -52.76 4.68 14.88
C GLU A 502 -51.70 3.57 15.11
N PRO A 503 -52.05 2.30 14.86
CA PRO A 503 -51.19 1.15 15.15
C PRO A 503 -50.28 0.75 13.97
N LEU A 504 -49.19 0.08 14.33
CA LEU A 504 -48.27 -0.67 13.45
C LEU A 504 -49.00 -1.69 12.57
N THR A 505 -48.59 -1.76 11.30
CA THR A 505 -48.75 -2.96 10.46
C THR A 505 -47.39 -3.44 9.96
N THR A 506 -47.16 -4.72 10.18
CA THR A 506 -46.08 -5.59 9.73
C THR A 506 -46.29 -6.09 8.30
N GLU A 507 -45.18 -6.54 7.68
CA GLU A 507 -45.05 -7.35 6.44
C GLU A 507 -45.20 -6.55 5.13
N LEU A 508 -44.29 -6.60 4.14
CA LEU A 508 -43.42 -7.67 3.62
C LEU A 508 -42.18 -7.06 2.91
#